data_AF-A0A4Y3NKJ2-F1
#
_entry.id   AF-A0A4Y3NKJ2-F1
#
_cell.length_a   1.000
_cell.length_b   1.000
_cell.length_c   1.000
_cell.angle_alpha   90.00
_cell.angle_beta   90.00
_cell.angle_gamma   90.00
#
_symmetry.space_group_name_H-M   'P 1'
#
loop_
_entity.id
_entity.type
_entity.pdbx_description
1 polymer ?
#
loop_
_entity_poly.entity_id
_entity_poly.type
_entity_poly.pdbx_seq_one_letter_code
_entity_poly.pdbx_strand_id
1 'polypeptide(L)'
;MSLAVRNRYWIRWTTQARGFMTGMVKRWSGNVWLGWALLLLCLTLVSTFLAVVSGFVHDPNDNPGSYYHDKIPERQWAMALSMLLPTMSAAAAGVSIFARPRALTRIAAGVTVLLLAIAASWFCWAVGIDTIEHFERLARYE
;
A
#
# COMPACT_ATOMS: atom_id res chain seq x y z
N MET A 1 -58.46 9.23 24.98
CA MET A 1 -56.99 9.12 25.11
C MET A 1 -56.34 9.58 23.81
N SER A 2 -55.57 10.67 23.88
CA SER A 2 -55.19 11.52 22.74
C SER A 2 -53.94 11.00 22.01
N LEU A 3 -54.04 10.91 20.68
CA LEU A 3 -52.97 10.57 19.72
C LEU A 3 -51.72 11.46 19.84
N ALA A 4 -51.80 12.60 20.54
CA ALA A 4 -50.69 13.53 20.73
C ALA A 4 -49.54 13.00 21.63
N VAL A 5 -49.80 12.00 22.48
CA VAL A 5 -48.78 11.48 23.42
C VAL A 5 -47.85 10.46 22.75
N ARG A 6 -48.30 9.77 21.70
CA ARG A 6 -47.52 8.70 21.03
C ARG A 6 -46.37 9.23 20.18
N ASN A 7 -46.40 10.51 19.78
CA ASN A 7 -45.45 11.07 18.82
C ASN A 7 -44.14 11.60 19.46
N ARG A 8 -44.09 11.79 20.79
CA ARG A 8 -42.87 12.29 21.46
C ARG A 8 -41.80 11.23 21.69
N TYR A 9 -42.17 9.95 21.71
CA TYR A 9 -41.22 8.87 21.96
C TYR A 9 -40.37 8.57 20.72
N TRP A 10 -40.92 8.70 19.51
CA TRP A 10 -40.20 8.40 18.26
C TRP A 10 -39.06 9.38 17.96
N ILE A 11 -39.23 10.67 18.29
CA ILE A 11 -38.21 11.69 17.99
C ILE A 11 -36.96 11.48 18.86
N ARG A 12 -37.10 10.97 20.10
CA ARG A 12 -35.97 10.81 21.03
C ARG A 12 -35.00 9.69 20.64
N TRP A 13 -35.48 8.62 19.99
CA TRP A 13 -34.64 7.50 19.57
C TRP A 13 -33.76 7.83 18.34
N THR A 14 -34.23 8.71 17.45
CA THR A 14 -33.45 9.07 16.24
C THR A 14 -32.25 9.97 16.53
N THR A 15 -32.30 10.79 17.58
CA THR A 15 -31.20 11.69 17.95
C THR A 15 -30.08 10.96 18.67
N GLN A 16 -30.42 9.94 19.48
CA GLN A 16 -29.44 9.16 20.23
C GLN A 16 -28.67 8.16 19.34
N ALA A 17 -29.31 7.62 18.29
CA ALA A 17 -28.64 6.78 17.29
C ALA A 17 -27.64 7.58 16.42
N ARG A 18 -27.92 8.86 16.09
CA ARG A 18 -26.96 9.71 15.36
C ARG A 18 -25.71 10.03 16.17
N GLY A 19 -25.83 10.21 17.48
CA GLY A 19 -24.66 10.44 18.35
C GLY A 19 -23.71 9.25 18.41
N PHE A 20 -24.25 8.02 18.38
CA PHE A 20 -23.44 6.80 18.45
C PHE A 20 -22.70 6.50 17.14
N MET A 21 -23.30 6.78 15.97
CA MET A 21 -22.62 6.60 14.69
C MET A 21 -21.60 7.71 14.37
N THR A 22 -21.77 8.91 14.91
CA THR A 22 -20.80 10.01 14.74
C THR A 22 -19.62 9.94 15.72
N GLY A 23 -19.77 9.24 16.85
CA GLY A 23 -18.68 9.01 17.81
C GLY A 23 -17.60 8.02 17.37
N MET A 24 -17.87 7.16 16.37
CA MET A 24 -16.91 6.16 15.89
C MET A 24 -16.06 6.63 14.70
N VAL A 25 -16.39 7.74 14.05
CA VAL A 25 -15.46 8.38 13.09
C VAL A 25 -14.52 9.28 13.89
N LYS A 26 -13.73 8.65 14.77
CA LYS A 26 -12.61 9.31 15.43
C LYS A 26 -11.70 9.77 14.29
N ARG A 27 -11.77 11.04 13.88
CA ARG A 27 -10.97 11.59 12.79
C ARG A 27 -9.51 11.29 13.09
N TRP A 28 -8.95 10.29 12.41
CA TRP A 28 -7.56 9.91 12.57
C TRP A 28 -6.71 11.16 12.40
N SER A 29 -5.87 11.46 13.39
CA SER A 29 -5.06 12.67 13.35
C SER A 29 -4.07 12.54 12.18
N GLY A 30 -3.77 13.66 11.50
CA GLY A 30 -2.88 13.61 10.34
C GLY A 30 -1.47 13.07 10.65
N ASN A 31 -1.06 13.11 11.91
CA ASN A 31 0.20 12.50 12.36
C ASN A 31 0.14 10.97 12.32
N VAL A 32 -1.03 10.37 12.59
CA VAL A 32 -1.21 8.91 12.47
C VAL A 32 -1.07 8.47 11.02
N TRP A 33 -1.67 9.20 10.08
CA TRP A 33 -1.51 8.94 8.64
C TRP A 33 -0.07 9.07 8.16
N LEU A 34 0.65 10.09 8.64
CA LEU A 34 2.07 10.28 8.30
C LEU A 34 2.95 9.18 8.89
N GLY A 35 2.66 8.74 10.12
CA GLY A 35 3.33 7.59 10.74
C GLY A 35 3.11 6.29 9.97
N TRP A 36 1.87 6.02 9.53
CA TRP A 36 1.58 4.87 8.67
C TRP A 36 2.30 4.94 7.32
N ALA A 37 2.36 6.11 6.69
CA ALA A 37 3.08 6.28 5.43
C ALA A 37 4.58 5.98 5.59
N LEU A 38 5.20 6.47 6.67
CA LEU A 38 6.60 6.16 7.01
C LEU A 38 6.82 4.66 7.30
N LEU A 39 5.94 4.05 8.08
CA LEU A 39 6.04 2.63 8.42
C LEU A 39 5.91 1.77 7.16
N LEU A 40 4.95 2.07 6.29
CA LEU A 40 4.78 1.41 5.00
C LEU A 40 6.02 1.61 4.11
N LEU A 41 6.61 2.80 4.10
CA LEU A 41 7.85 3.06 3.36
C LEU A 41 9.03 2.21 3.88
N CYS A 42 9.24 2.14 5.19
CA CYS A 42 10.27 1.26 5.74
C CYS A 42 10.01 -0.21 5.41
N LEU A 43 8.75 -0.64 5.46
CA LEU A 43 8.35 -2.01 5.12
C LEU A 43 8.62 -2.30 3.62
N THR A 44 8.41 -1.33 2.73
CA THR A 44 8.74 -1.49 1.31
C THR A 44 10.22 -1.78 1.10
N LEU A 45 11.12 -1.00 1.71
CA LEU A 45 12.57 -1.20 1.61
C LEU A 45 12.99 -2.60 2.04
N VAL A 46 12.45 -3.09 3.16
CA VAL A 46 12.74 -4.45 3.65
C VAL A 46 12.22 -5.50 2.68
N SER A 47 10.99 -5.34 2.15
CA SER A 47 10.41 -6.29 1.20
C SER A 47 11.19 -6.34 -0.12
N THR A 48 11.61 -5.17 -0.63
CA THR A 48 12.39 -5.06 -1.86
C THR A 48 13.77 -5.69 -1.67
N PHE A 49 14.41 -5.45 -0.53
CA PHE A 49 15.69 -6.08 -0.20
C PHE A 49 15.60 -7.61 -0.17
N LEU A 50 14.58 -8.17 0.49
CA LEU A 50 14.36 -9.62 0.51
C LEU A 50 14.06 -10.19 -0.88
N ALA A 51 13.27 -9.49 -1.69
CA ALA A 51 12.98 -9.89 -3.06
C ALA A 51 14.25 -9.93 -3.92
N VAL A 52 15.10 -8.91 -3.82
CA VAL A 52 16.39 -8.84 -4.52
C VAL A 52 17.32 -9.97 -4.10
N VAL A 53 17.49 -10.17 -2.78
CA VAL A 53 18.35 -11.25 -2.26
C VAL A 53 17.85 -12.63 -2.70
N SER A 54 16.53 -12.83 -2.77
CA SER A 54 15.95 -14.09 -3.26
C SER A 54 16.18 -14.36 -4.76
N GLY A 55 16.55 -13.33 -5.53
CA GLY A 55 16.86 -13.44 -6.96
C GLY A 55 18.32 -13.78 -7.26
N PHE A 56 19.26 -13.35 -6.40
CA PHE A 56 20.70 -13.47 -6.65
C PHE A 56 21.34 -14.82 -6.27
N VAL A 57 20.60 -15.74 -5.63
CA VAL A 57 21.15 -17.00 -5.10
C VAL A 57 20.89 -18.22 -6.01
N HIS A 58 20.41 -18.03 -7.25
CA HIS A 58 20.23 -19.15 -8.17
C HIS A 58 21.38 -19.23 -9.18
N ASP A 59 22.17 -20.30 -9.08
CA ASP A 59 23.04 -20.74 -10.18
C ASP A 59 22.13 -21.28 -11.31
N PRO A 60 22.21 -20.73 -12.53
CA PRO A 60 21.39 -21.16 -13.66
C PRO A 60 21.63 -22.62 -14.09
N ASN A 61 22.73 -23.26 -13.63
CA ASN A 61 23.04 -24.65 -14.00
C ASN A 61 22.39 -25.71 -13.09
N ASP A 62 21.74 -25.31 -12.00
CA ASP A 62 21.22 -26.25 -11.01
C ASP A 62 19.81 -26.79 -11.32
N ASN A 63 19.07 -26.17 -12.26
CA ASN A 63 17.68 -26.54 -12.55
C ASN A 63 17.39 -26.59 -14.06
N PRO A 64 16.48 -27.46 -14.52
CA PRO A 64 16.07 -27.53 -15.92
C PRO A 64 15.15 -26.35 -16.32
N GLY A 65 15.06 -26.05 -17.62
CA GLY A 65 14.29 -24.96 -18.22
C GLY A 65 12.82 -24.94 -17.83
N SER A 66 12.24 -26.13 -17.64
CA SER A 66 10.86 -26.31 -17.14
C SER A 66 10.64 -25.71 -15.75
N TYR A 67 11.63 -25.80 -14.85
CA TYR A 67 11.57 -25.19 -13.52
C TYR A 67 11.45 -23.66 -13.61
N TYR A 68 12.21 -23.04 -14.51
CA TYR A 68 12.16 -21.59 -14.71
C TYR A 68 10.81 -21.14 -15.28
N HIS A 69 10.23 -21.93 -16.19
CA HIS A 69 8.91 -21.66 -16.77
C HIS A 69 7.79 -21.65 -15.72
N ASP A 70 7.82 -22.61 -14.78
CA ASP A 70 6.84 -22.72 -13.70
C ASP A 70 6.99 -21.59 -12.65
N LYS A 71 8.18 -20.98 -12.55
CA LYS A 71 8.46 -19.89 -11.61
C LYS A 71 8.06 -18.50 -12.11
N ILE A 72 7.85 -18.32 -13.42
CA ILE A 72 7.39 -17.04 -14.00
C ILE A 72 6.14 -16.48 -13.29
N PRO A 73 5.03 -17.24 -13.11
CA PRO A 73 3.83 -16.71 -12.46
C PRO A 73 4.06 -16.34 -10.99
N GLU A 74 4.89 -17.10 -10.26
CA GLU A 74 5.24 -16.80 -8.87
C GLU A 74 5.99 -15.45 -8.77
N ARG A 75 6.92 -15.18 -9.70
CA ARG A 75 7.65 -13.92 -9.76
C ARG A 75 6.76 -12.75 -10.19
N GLN A 76 5.81 -12.96 -11.11
CA GLN A 76 4.81 -11.95 -11.47
C GLN A 76 3.95 -11.56 -10.26
N TRP A 77 3.53 -12.52 -9.44
CA TRP A 77 2.80 -12.23 -8.19
C TRP A 77 3.66 -11.49 -7.17
N ALA A 78 4.92 -11.88 -6.99
CA ALA A 78 5.85 -11.17 -6.11
C ALA A 78 6.06 -9.71 -6.57
N MET A 79 6.17 -9.47 -7.88
CA MET A 79 6.24 -8.14 -8.46
C MET A 79 4.96 -7.34 -8.16
N ALA A 80 3.78 -7.91 -8.41
CA ALA A 80 2.50 -7.24 -8.12
C ALA A 80 2.35 -6.86 -6.64
N LEU A 81 2.71 -7.77 -5.73
CA LEU A 81 2.66 -7.54 -4.28
C LEU A 81 3.67 -6.48 -3.81
N SER A 82 4.90 -6.52 -4.36
CA SER A 82 5.94 -5.54 -4.03
C SER A 82 5.63 -4.13 -4.53
N MET A 83 4.78 -3.99 -5.56
CA MET A 83 4.26 -2.69 -6.02
C MET A 83 3.04 -2.19 -5.26
N LEU A 84 2.24 -3.09 -4.68
CA LEU A 84 1.06 -2.72 -3.90
C LEU A 84 1.42 -1.87 -2.68
N LEU A 85 2.51 -2.20 -1.99
CA LEU A 85 2.95 -1.47 -0.81
C LEU A 85 3.36 0.00 -1.10
N PRO A 86 4.26 0.30 -2.07
CA PRO A 86 4.63 1.68 -2.37
C PRO A 86 3.47 2.47 -2.97
N THR A 87 2.59 1.84 -3.76
CA THR A 87 1.39 2.52 -4.28
C THR A 87 0.40 2.89 -3.18
N MET A 88 0.16 2.00 -2.20
CA MET A 88 -0.65 2.35 -1.02
C MET A 88 0.00 3.43 -0.17
N SER A 89 1.33 3.42 -0.01
CA SER A 89 2.07 4.47 0.70
C SER A 89 1.92 5.83 0.02
N ALA A 90 2.07 5.88 -1.31
CA ALA A 90 1.87 7.08 -2.11
C ALA A 90 0.42 7.61 -1.99
N ALA A 91 -0.58 6.72 -2.03
CA ALA A 91 -1.98 7.09 -1.84
C ALA A 91 -2.24 7.67 -0.43
N ALA A 92 -1.71 7.04 0.62
CA ALA A 92 -1.82 7.53 1.99
C ALA A 92 -1.15 8.90 2.18
N ALA A 93 0.03 9.11 1.57
CA ALA A 93 0.72 10.40 1.57
C ALA A 93 -0.10 11.48 0.85
N GLY A 94 -0.67 11.16 -0.32
CA GLY A 94 -1.57 12.04 -1.06
C GLY A 94 -2.77 12.48 -0.23
N VAL A 95 -3.50 11.53 0.38
CA VAL A 95 -4.63 11.82 1.27
C VAL A 95 -4.21 12.70 2.46
N SER A 96 -3.02 12.47 3.02
CA SER A 96 -2.49 13.28 4.12
C SER A 96 -2.25 14.74 3.72
N ILE A 97 -1.75 14.99 2.51
CA ILE A 97 -1.51 16.36 1.99
C ILE A 97 -2.85 17.10 1.87
N PHE A 98 -3.88 16.46 1.30
CA PHE A 98 -5.19 17.09 1.10
C PHE A 98 -5.98 17.29 2.42
N ALA A 99 -5.72 16.47 3.45
CA ALA A 99 -6.48 16.54 4.70
C ALA A 99 -6.24 17.81 5.55
N ARG A 100 -5.04 18.44 5.48
CA ARG A 100 -4.76 19.72 6.19
C ARG A 100 -3.76 20.60 5.42
N PRO A 101 -4.21 21.44 4.48
CA PRO A 101 -3.35 22.20 3.58
C PRO A 101 -2.61 23.40 4.23
N ARG A 102 -2.87 23.73 5.50
CA ARG A 102 -2.31 24.94 6.15
C ARG A 102 -0.97 24.74 6.87
N ALA A 103 -0.44 23.52 6.92
CA ALA A 103 0.82 23.21 7.61
C ALA A 103 1.94 22.90 6.61
N LEU A 104 2.75 23.91 6.26
CA LEU A 104 3.84 23.81 5.26
C LEU A 104 4.83 22.67 5.56
N THR A 105 5.21 22.49 6.82
CA THR A 105 6.10 21.39 7.26
C THR A 105 5.53 20.02 6.95
N ARG A 106 4.21 19.87 7.03
CA ARG A 106 3.51 18.62 6.76
C ARG A 106 3.37 18.35 5.26
N ILE A 107 3.19 19.40 4.46
CA ILE A 107 3.22 19.29 3.00
C ILE A 107 4.60 18.86 2.56
N ALA A 108 5.66 19.50 3.07
CA ALA A 108 7.04 19.12 2.75
C ALA A 108 7.30 17.63 3.06
N ALA A 109 7.00 17.18 4.28
CA ALA A 109 7.15 15.78 4.66
C ALA A 109 6.31 14.83 3.79
N GLY A 110 5.05 15.18 3.52
CA GLY A 110 4.16 14.39 2.67
C GLY A 110 4.67 14.28 1.23
N VAL A 111 5.17 15.37 0.65
CA VAL A 111 5.77 15.39 -0.70
C VAL A 111 7.05 14.57 -0.73
N THR A 112 7.92 14.68 0.28
CA THR A 112 9.13 13.86 0.37
C THR A 112 8.79 12.37 0.40
N VAL A 113 7.82 11.96 1.23
CA VAL A 113 7.36 10.56 1.29
C VAL A 113 6.73 10.12 -0.04
N LEU A 114 5.93 10.98 -0.67
CA LEU A 114 5.35 10.71 -1.98
C LEU A 114 6.42 10.46 -3.05
N LEU A 115 7.43 11.33 -3.13
CA LEU A 115 8.55 11.18 -4.08
C LEU A 115 9.34 9.91 -3.82
N LEU A 116 9.64 9.60 -2.55
CA LEU A 116 10.29 8.35 -2.15
C LEU A 116 9.47 7.13 -2.54
N ALA A 117 8.15 7.15 -2.32
CA ALA A 117 7.26 6.06 -2.68
C ALA A 117 7.18 5.85 -4.20
N ILE A 118 7.14 6.94 -4.98
CA ILE A 118 7.18 6.87 -6.46
C ILE A 118 8.52 6.29 -6.93
N ALA A 119 9.64 6.76 -6.38
CA ALA A 119 10.96 6.25 -6.73
C ALA A 119 11.11 4.77 -6.38
N ALA A 120 10.63 4.34 -5.20
CA ALA A 120 10.62 2.94 -4.79
C ALA A 120 9.71 2.09 -5.70
N SER A 121 8.53 2.59 -6.07
CA SER A 121 7.63 1.91 -7.01
C SER A 121 8.28 1.74 -8.38
N TRP A 122 8.95 2.78 -8.89
CA TRP A 122 9.70 2.72 -10.15
C TRP A 122 10.84 1.70 -10.08
N PHE A 123 11.59 1.70 -8.97
CA PHE A 123 12.69 0.76 -8.78
C PHE A 123 12.19 -0.69 -8.70
N CYS A 124 11.12 -0.98 -7.93
CA CYS A 124 10.49 -2.31 -7.92
C CYS A 124 9.99 -2.74 -9.30
N TRP A 125 9.42 -1.81 -10.07
CA TRP A 125 8.98 -2.10 -11.44
C TRP A 125 10.15 -2.51 -12.34
N ALA A 126 11.22 -1.69 -12.37
CA ALA A 126 12.38 -1.92 -13.22
C ALA A 126 13.07 -3.26 -12.88
N VAL A 127 13.32 -3.51 -11.60
CA VAL A 127 13.90 -4.79 -11.13
C VAL A 127 12.99 -5.97 -11.45
N GLY A 128 11.67 -5.81 -11.28
CA GLY A 128 10.70 -6.86 -11.59
C GLY A 128 10.73 -7.26 -13.07
N ILE A 129 10.73 -6.29 -13.99
CA ILE A 129 10.83 -6.58 -15.43
C ILE A 129 12.16 -7.28 -15.76
N ASP A 130 13.29 -6.77 -15.26
CA ASP A 130 14.60 -7.37 -15.52
C ASP A 130 14.64 -8.84 -15.06
N THR A 131 14.04 -9.15 -13.90
CA THR A 131 13.98 -10.55 -13.44
C THR A 131 13.11 -11.43 -14.33
N ILE A 132 11.97 -10.96 -14.83
CA ILE A 132 11.10 -11.75 -15.72
C ILE A 132 11.80 -12.00 -17.06
N GLU A 133 12.39 -10.96 -17.66
CA GLU A 133 13.14 -11.10 -18.90
C GLU A 133 14.32 -12.06 -18.76
N HIS A 134 15.02 -12.03 -17.63
CA HIS A 134 16.14 -12.93 -17.37
C HIS A 134 15.69 -14.40 -17.36
N PHE A 135 14.58 -14.71 -16.68
CA PHE A 135 14.02 -16.06 -16.63
C PHE A 135 13.48 -16.52 -18.00
N GLU A 136 12.85 -15.62 -18.77
CA GLU A 136 12.41 -15.92 -20.14
C GLU A 136 13.57 -16.18 -21.12
N ARG A 137 14.73 -15.55 -20.88
CA ARG A 137 15.95 -15.85 -21.66
C ARG A 137 16.47 -17.22 -21.29
N LEU A 138 16.62 -17.53 -20.00
CA LEU A 138 17.08 -18.84 -19.53
C LEU A 138 16.18 -19.98 -20.04
N ALA A 139 14.86 -19.81 -19.97
CA ALA A 139 13.91 -20.81 -20.46
C ALA A 139 13.96 -21.08 -21.98
N ARG A 140 14.60 -20.20 -22.77
CA ARG A 140 14.74 -20.37 -24.23
C ARG A 140 16.04 -21.06 -24.66
N TYR A 141 17.05 -21.11 -23.80
CA TYR A 141 18.37 -21.66 -24.14
C TYR A 141 18.55 -23.13 -23.76
N GLU A 142 17.58 -23.73 -23.04
CA GLU A 142 17.49 -25.17 -22.78
C GLU A 142 16.33 -25.81 -23.56
#